data_AF-A0A940HZX3-F1
#
_entry.id   AF-A0A940HZX3-F1
#
_cell.length_a   1.000
_cell.length_b   1.000
_cell.length_c   1.000
_cell.angle_alpha   90.00
_cell.angle_beta   90.00
_cell.angle_gamma   90.00
#
_symmetry.space_group_name_H-M   'P 1'
#
loop_
_entity.id
_entity.type
_entity.pdbx_description
1 polymer ?
#
loop_
_entity_poly.entity_id
_entity_poly.type
_entity_poly.pdbx_seq_one_letter_code
_entity_poly.pdbx_strand_id
1 'polypeptide(L)' 'MKKNISTQENNISSNLQYLDWTTICKEIEAKLGKDIYESWIKKLKLVEEFQHYLVLSSPTRFIRDWVVSRYIDKIL' A
#
# COMPACT_ATOMS: atom_id res chain seq x y z
N MET A 1 50.93 -6.73 -12.50
CA MET A 1 49.92 -7.78 -12.76
C MET A 1 48.57 -7.31 -12.26
N LYS A 2 47.54 -7.52 -13.08
CA LYS A 2 46.17 -7.01 -12.97
C LYS A 2 45.41 -7.59 -11.77
N LYS A 3 44.49 -6.80 -11.18
CA LYS A 3 43.07 -7.15 -11.01
C LYS A 3 42.31 -5.95 -10.44
N ASN A 4 41.77 -5.13 -11.34
CA ASN A 4 40.71 -4.17 -11.01
C ASN A 4 39.41 -4.96 -11.03
N ILE A 5 38.85 -5.26 -9.85
CA ILE A 5 37.52 -5.83 -9.73
C ILE A 5 36.55 -4.66 -9.91
N SER A 6 36.15 -4.43 -11.16
CA SER A 6 34.96 -3.65 -11.47
C SER A 6 33.77 -4.46 -10.98
N THR A 7 33.27 -4.11 -9.80
CA THR A 7 31.93 -4.47 -9.37
C THR A 7 30.99 -3.88 -10.41
N GLN A 8 30.44 -4.73 -11.28
CA GLN A 8 29.39 -4.33 -12.19
C GLN A 8 28.15 -4.06 -11.35
N GLU A 9 27.87 -2.78 -11.12
CA GLU A 9 26.58 -2.30 -10.66
C GLU A 9 25.55 -2.67 -11.74
N ASN A 10 24.91 -3.82 -11.53
CA ASN A 10 23.82 -4.28 -12.36
C ASN A 10 22.72 -3.21 -12.30
N ASN A 11 22.55 -2.51 -13.43
CA ASN A 11 21.46 -1.60 -13.71
C ASN A 11 20.13 -2.35 -13.64
N ILE A 12 19.54 -2.48 -12.46
CA ILE A 12 18.11 -2.78 -12.32
C ILE A 12 17.41 -1.41 -12.39
N SER A 13 17.39 -0.85 -13.59
CA SER A 13 16.73 0.42 -13.84
C SER A 13 15.24 0.20 -14.06
N SER A 14 14.46 0.83 -13.18
CA SER A 14 13.27 1.64 -13.51
C SER A 14 11.95 0.96 -13.92
N ASN A 15 11.43 0.08 -13.08
CA ASN A 15 9.97 0.07 -12.87
C ASN A 15 9.59 -0.26 -11.41
N LEU A 16 10.24 0.39 -10.45
CA LEU A 16 9.66 0.52 -9.12
C LEU A 16 8.52 1.54 -9.22
N GLN A 17 7.33 1.06 -9.62
CA GLN A 17 6.12 1.84 -9.49
C GLN A 17 5.84 1.93 -7.99
N TYR A 18 6.22 3.04 -7.38
CA TYR A 18 5.80 3.35 -6.02
C TYR A 18 4.28 3.36 -5.95
N LEU A 19 3.72 2.72 -4.95
CA LEU A 19 2.28 2.68 -4.74
C LEU A 19 1.78 4.09 -4.38
N ASP A 20 1.00 4.70 -5.27
CA ASP A 20 0.30 5.93 -4.94
C ASP A 20 -0.93 5.64 -4.09
N TRP A 21 -0.74 5.67 -2.78
CA TRP A 21 -1.81 5.51 -1.80
C TRP A 21 -2.97 6.47 -2.02
N THR A 22 -2.73 7.67 -2.57
CA THR A 22 -3.79 8.65 -2.85
C THR A 22 -4.71 8.18 -3.97
N THR A 23 -4.13 7.58 -5.02
CA THR A 23 -4.90 7.02 -6.14
C THR A 23 -5.70 5.81 -5.67
N ILE A 24 -5.09 4.91 -4.88
CA ILE A 24 -5.81 3.77 -4.31
C ILE A 24 -6.96 4.21 -3.41
N CYS A 25 -6.76 5.24 -2.58
CA CYS A 25 -7.84 5.79 -1.77
C CYS A 25 -9.03 6.27 -2.62
N LYS A 26 -8.77 6.93 -3.75
CA LYS A 26 -9.82 7.38 -4.69
C LYS A 26 -10.53 6.20 -5.35
N GLU A 27 -9.79 5.16 -5.74
CA GLU A 27 -10.39 3.94 -6.29
C GLU A 27 -11.27 3.23 -5.27
N ILE A 28 -10.82 3.14 -4.01
CA ILE A 28 -11.63 2.56 -2.93
C ILE A 28 -12.87 3.42 -2.66
N GLU A 29 -12.75 4.75 -2.65
CA GLU A 29 -13.90 5.67 -2.52
C GLU A 29 -14.91 5.46 -3.65
N ALA A 30 -14.45 5.34 -4.89
CA ALA A 30 -15.30 5.08 -6.05
C ALA A 30 -15.98 3.70 -5.98
N LYS A 31 -15.28 2.68 -5.48
CA LYS A 31 -15.76 1.28 -5.42
C LYS A 31 -16.70 1.01 -4.24
N LEU A 32 -16.42 1.58 -3.07
CA LEU A 32 -17.17 1.34 -1.83
C LEU A 32 -18.19 2.45 -1.52
N GLY A 33 -18.06 3.61 -2.14
CA GLY A 33 -18.89 4.78 -1.87
C GLY A 33 -18.31 5.68 -0.78
N LYS A 34 -18.67 6.96 -0.88
CA LYS A 34 -18.12 8.04 -0.05
C LYS A 34 -18.34 7.84 1.46
N ASP A 35 -19.53 7.41 1.85
CA ASP A 35 -19.88 7.25 3.28
C ASP A 35 -19.04 6.18 3.96
N ILE A 36 -18.79 5.07 3.27
CA ILE A 36 -17.94 3.97 3.76
C ILE A 36 -16.48 4.43 3.83
N TYR A 37 -16.01 5.11 2.79
CA TYR A 37 -14.65 5.63 2.74
C TYR A 37 -14.37 6.61 3.89
N GLU A 38 -15.21 7.64 4.07
CA GLU A 38 -15.05 8.64 5.13
C GLU A 38 -15.14 8.04 6.54
N SER A 39 -16.04 7.08 6.74
CA SER A 39 -16.30 6.48 8.05
C SER A 39 -15.22 5.50 8.49
N TRP A 40 -14.56 4.82 7.54
CA TRP A 40 -13.70 3.67 7.87
C TRP A 40 -12.34 3.71 7.17
N ILE A 41 -12.32 3.83 5.85
CA ILE A 41 -11.10 3.63 5.06
C ILE A 41 -10.15 4.83 5.13
N LYS A 42 -10.69 6.05 5.08
CA LYS A 42 -9.94 7.32 5.17
C LYS A 42 -9.11 7.43 6.46
N LYS A 43 -9.49 6.69 7.50
CA LYS A 43 -8.81 6.66 8.80
C LYS A 43 -7.56 5.77 8.78
N LEU A 44 -7.43 4.88 7.79
CA LEU A 44 -6.26 4.02 7.61
C LEU A 44 -5.10 4.82 7.02
N LYS A 45 -3.88 4.49 7.44
CA LYS A 45 -2.66 5.09 6.89
C LYS A 45 -1.72 4.01 6.43
N LEU A 46 -1.19 4.16 5.23
CA LEU A 46 -0.08 3.34 4.75
C LEU A 46 1.16 3.63 5.61
N VAL A 47 1.70 2.56 6.21
CA VAL A 47 2.92 2.61 7.03
C VAL A 47 4.10 2.15 6.19
N GLU A 48 3.97 0.99 5.58
CA GLU A 48 5.01 0.38 4.76
C GLU A 48 4.39 -0.33 3.56
N GLU A 49 5.11 -0.30 2.45
CA GLU A 49 4.80 -1.00 1.21
C GLU A 49 5.87 -2.06 0.99
N PHE A 50 5.43 -3.30 0.79
CA PHE A 50 6.28 -4.40 0.35
C PHE A 50 5.73 -4.94 -0.97
N GLN A 51 6.57 -5.66 -1.72
CA GLN A 51 6.23 -6.17 -3.04
C GLN A 51 4.96 -7.05 -3.05
N HIS A 52 4.57 -7.67 -1.93
CA HIS A 52 3.46 -8.64 -1.87
C HIS A 52 2.40 -8.29 -0.82
N TYR A 53 2.63 -7.28 0.01
CA TYR A 53 1.67 -6.87 1.04
C TYR A 53 1.88 -5.42 1.47
N LEU A 54 0.81 -4.82 1.98
CA LEU A 54 0.82 -3.47 2.53
C LEU A 54 0.65 -3.56 4.05
N VAL A 55 1.36 -2.69 4.76
CA VAL A 55 1.16 -2.48 6.20
C VAL A 55 0.35 -1.22 6.40
N LEU A 56 -0.90 -1.39 6.85
CA LEU A 56 -1.79 -0.28 7.17
C LEU A 56 -1.91 -0.13 8.68
N SER A 57 -1.84 1.11 9.16
CA SER A 57 -2.20 1.45 10.53
C SER A 57 -3.66 1.90 10.60
N SER A 58 -4.31 1.57 11.71
CA SER A 58 -5.66 2.01 12.06
C SER A 58 -5.60 2.75 13.39
N PRO A 59 -6.41 3.80 13.60
CA PRO A 59 -6.42 4.53 14.87
C PRO A 59 -6.93 3.69 16.05
N THR A 60 -7.74 2.66 15.82
CA THR A 60 -8.24 1.76 16.87
C THR A 60 -8.30 0.31 16.40
N ARG A 61 -8.27 -0.62 17.36
CA ARG A 61 -8.51 -2.05 17.12
C ARG A 61 -9.88 -2.31 16.49
N PHE A 62 -10.90 -1.58 16.94
CA PHE A 62 -12.26 -1.71 16.41
C PHE A 62 -12.33 -1.39 14.92
N ILE A 63 -11.73 -0.28 14.48
CA ILE A 63 -11.73 0.10 13.05
C ILE A 63 -10.96 -0.95 12.22
N ARG A 64 -9.83 -1.45 12.73
CA ARG A 64 -9.07 -2.52 12.08
C ARG A 64 -9.94 -3.76 11.88
N ASP A 65 -10.53 -4.27 12.95
CA ASP A 65 -11.31 -5.50 12.91
C ASP A 65 -12.55 -5.35 12.02
N TRP A 66 -13.17 -4.17 12.04
CA TRP A 66 -14.31 -3.85 11.20
C TRP A 66 -13.94 -3.81 9.70
N VAL A 67 -12.84 -3.16 9.34
CA VAL A 67 -12.35 -3.12 7.95
C VAL A 67 -11.95 -4.52 7.48
N VAL A 68 -11.21 -5.26 8.30
CA VAL A 68 -10.78 -6.63 7.96
C VAL A 68 -12.00 -7.54 7.72
N SER A 69 -13.01 -7.47 8.58
CA SER A 69 -14.20 -8.32 8.47
C SER A 69 -15.09 -8.03 7.26
N ARG A 70 -14.99 -6.85 6.64
CA ARG A 70 -15.95 -6.37 5.63
C ARG A 70 -15.32 -6.09 4.27
N TYR A 71 -14.06 -5.69 4.24
CA TYR A 71 -13.45 -5.06 3.07
C TYR A 71 -12.06 -5.59 2.72
N ILE A 72 -11.46 -6.52 3.49
CA ILE A 72 -10.16 -7.09 3.14
C ILE A 72 -10.17 -7.68 1.72
N ASP A 73 -11.23 -8.42 1.37
CA ASP A 73 -11.41 -9.04 0.05
C ASP A 73 -11.83 -8.05 -1.05
N LYS A 74 -12.17 -6.80 -0.67
CA LYS A 74 -12.60 -5.77 -1.63
C LYS A 74 -11.50 -4.75 -1.94
N ILE A 75 -10.47 -4.66 -1.09
CA ILE A 75 -9.37 -3.71 -1.16
C ILE A 75 -8.14 -4.31 -1.87
N LEU A 76 -7.91 -5.62 -1.74
CA LEU A 76 -6.89 -6.40 -2.47
C LEU A 76 -7.46 -6.99 -3.78
#